data_AF-A0A537G7I1-F1
#
_entry.id   AF-A0A537G7I1-F1
#
_cell.length_a   1.000
_cell.length_b   1.000
_cell.length_c   1.000
_cell.angle_alpha   90.00
_cell.angle_beta   90.00
_cell.angle_gamma   90.00
#
_symmetry.space_group_name_H-M   'P 1'
#
loop_
_entity.id
_entity.type
_entity.pdbx_description
1 polymer ?
#
loop_
_entity_poly.entity_id
_entity_poly.type
_entity_poly.pdbx_seq_one_letter_code
_entity_poly.pdbx_strand_id
1 'polypeptide(L)'
;MNPTHQPIMRGIFSTSIGGTSLSAEKYRARMADLNLEIEKLQHEMSEKRAKGRPIHDLEKRLDQLEREKHDLVERLEALWSA
;
A
#
# COMPACT_ATOMS: atom_id res chain seq x y z
N MET A 1 -24.49 56.07 1.07
CA MET A 1 -25.22 54.80 1.27
C MET A 1 -24.79 53.86 0.17
N ASN A 2 -24.16 52.74 0.52
CA ASN A 2 -23.54 51.80 -0.42
C ASN A 2 -24.23 50.43 -0.25
N PRO A 3 -24.82 49.81 -1.27
CA PRO A 3 -25.50 48.53 -1.10
C PRO A 3 -24.49 47.38 -1.22
N THR A 4 -24.28 46.74 -0.07
CA THR A 4 -24.30 45.30 0.19
C THR A 4 -23.89 44.34 -0.93
N HIS A 5 -22.71 43.74 -0.72
CA HIS A 5 -22.39 42.31 -0.82
C HIS A 5 -23.24 41.44 -1.76
N GLN A 6 -22.60 40.97 -2.84
CA GLN A 6 -22.81 39.61 -3.33
C GLN A 6 -21.45 39.00 -3.72
N PRO A 7 -20.96 37.96 -3.01
CA PRO A 7 -20.07 37.00 -3.62
C PRO A 7 -20.90 35.88 -4.24
N ILE A 8 -20.88 35.84 -5.56
CA ILE A 8 -21.22 34.66 -6.34
C ILE A 8 -20.12 33.63 -6.04
N MET A 9 -20.42 32.60 -5.26
CA MET A 9 -19.62 31.37 -5.27
C MET A 9 -20.50 30.16 -5.55
N ARG A 10 -20.23 29.63 -6.74
CA ARG A 10 -20.81 28.50 -7.42
C ARG A 10 -19.84 27.33 -7.23
N GLY A 11 -20.38 26.14 -6.94
CA GLY A 11 -19.63 24.89 -6.86
C GLY A 11 -19.04 24.66 -5.46
N ILE A 12 -18.97 23.45 -4.92
CA ILE A 12 -18.81 22.16 -5.59
C ILE A 12 -19.16 21.06 -4.58
N PHE A 13 -20.04 20.16 -5.03
CA PHE A 13 -20.15 18.75 -4.67
C PHE A 13 -19.90 18.32 -3.21
N SER A 14 -21.00 17.95 -2.55
CA SER A 14 -21.01 16.81 -1.63
C SER A 14 -20.46 15.59 -2.38
N THR A 15 -19.18 15.26 -2.17
CA THR A 15 -18.66 13.95 -2.57
C THR A 15 -18.14 13.28 -1.33
N SER A 16 -18.92 12.33 -0.83
CA SER A 16 -18.51 11.31 0.12
C SER A 16 -17.30 10.57 -0.43
N ILE A 17 -16.08 11.03 -0.14
CA ILE A 17 -14.84 10.27 -0.38
C ILE A 17 -14.18 9.97 0.97
N GLY A 18 -14.97 9.50 1.94
CA GLY A 18 -14.47 9.07 3.26
C GLY A 18 -14.12 7.58 3.33
N GLY A 19 -14.66 6.76 2.42
CA GLY A 19 -14.53 5.30 2.47
C GLY A 19 -13.27 4.75 1.79
N THR A 20 -12.84 5.33 0.67
CA THR A 20 -11.68 4.86 -0.10
C THR A 20 -10.36 5.24 0.56
N SER A 21 -10.29 6.42 1.20
CA SER A 21 -9.06 6.91 1.83
C SER A 21 -8.63 6.05 3.03
N LEU A 22 -9.58 5.63 3.88
CA LEU A 22 -9.31 4.77 5.04
C LEU A 22 -8.88 3.35 4.63
N SER A 23 -9.38 2.87 3.50
CA SER A 23 -9.03 1.58 2.92
C SER A 23 -7.62 1.62 2.32
N ALA A 24 -7.33 2.64 1.50
CA ALA A 24 -6.02 2.84 0.87
C ALA A 24 -4.90 3.02 1.91
N GLU A 25 -5.15 3.70 3.02
CA GLU A 25 -4.15 3.89 4.07
C GLU A 25 -3.82 2.59 4.81
N LYS A 26 -4.81 1.72 5.05
CA LYS A 26 -4.59 0.37 5.59
C LYS A 26 -3.79 -0.51 4.64
N TYR A 27 -4.08 -0.44 3.34
CA TYR A 27 -3.31 -1.19 2.33
C TYR A 27 -1.86 -0.69 2.22
N ARG A 28 -1.64 0.63 2.32
CA ARG A 28 -0.29 1.21 2.36
C ARG A 28 0.50 0.77 3.61
N ALA A 29 -0.13 0.75 4.78
CA ALA A 29 0.49 0.25 6.01
C ALA A 29 0.88 -1.23 5.85
N ARG A 30 -0.03 -2.07 5.33
CA ARG A 30 0.25 -3.49 5.05
C ARG A 30 1.39 -3.70 4.03
N MET A 31 1.47 -2.86 3.00
CA MET A 31 2.58 -2.87 2.04
C MET A 31 3.92 -2.53 2.70
N ALA A 32 3.94 -1.58 3.64
CA ALA A 32 5.15 -1.24 4.39
C ALA A 32 5.60 -2.41 5.28
N ASP A 33 4.67 -3.06 5.99
CA ASP A 33 4.96 -4.26 6.78
C ASP A 33 5.52 -5.39 5.92
N LEU A 34 4.92 -5.66 4.75
CA LEU A 34 5.41 -6.68 3.82
C LEU A 34 6.80 -6.37 3.28
N ASN A 35 7.09 -5.11 2.95
CA ASN A 35 8.42 -4.71 2.50
C ASN A 35 9.48 -4.95 3.60
N LEU A 36 9.18 -4.61 4.86
CA LEU A 36 10.08 -4.89 5.98
C LEU A 36 10.30 -6.39 6.18
N GLU A 37 9.26 -7.21 6.04
CA GLU A 37 9.37 -8.66 6.17
C GLU A 37 10.20 -9.26 5.04
N ILE A 38 10.04 -8.76 3.81
CA ILE A 38 10.86 -9.12 2.64
C ILE A 38 12.33 -8.75 2.87
N GLU A 39 12.63 -7.52 3.28
CA GLU A 39 14.01 -7.08 3.55
C GLU A 39 14.68 -7.95 4.63
N LYS A 40 13.94 -8.25 5.70
CA LYS A 40 14.42 -9.13 6.76
C LYS A 40 14.69 -10.55 6.25
N LEU A 41 13.81 -11.10 5.42
CA LEU A 41 13.98 -12.41 4.80
C LEU A 41 15.20 -12.44 3.86
N GLN A 42 15.38 -11.39 3.04
CA GLN A 42 16.55 -11.25 2.17
C GLN A 42 17.84 -11.18 2.99
N HIS A 43 17.83 -10.46 4.12
CA HIS A 43 18.98 -10.41 5.03
C HIS A 43 19.28 -11.79 5.62
N GLU A 44 18.27 -12.49 6.14
CA GLU A 44 18.43 -13.84 6.70
C GLU A 44 18.92 -14.85 5.63
N MET A 45 18.42 -14.73 4.40
CA MET A 45 18.90 -15.53 3.27
C MET A 45 20.37 -15.24 2.95
N SER A 46 20.78 -13.97 2.94
CA SER A 46 22.17 -13.57 2.71
C SER A 46 23.09 -14.16 3.78
N GLU A 47 22.71 -14.05 5.06
CA GLU A 47 23.46 -14.64 6.17
C GLU A 47 23.54 -16.17 6.07
N LYS A 48 22.43 -16.84 5.74
CA LYS A 48 22.42 -18.30 5.60
C LYS A 48 23.21 -18.78 4.39
N ARG A 49 23.15 -18.08 3.25
CA ARG A 49 24.00 -18.32 2.08
C ARG A 49 25.47 -18.19 2.46
N ALA A 50 25.85 -17.13 3.17
CA ALA A 50 27.22 -16.93 3.63
C ALA A 50 27.69 -18.04 4.60
N LYS A 51 26.77 -18.59 5.40
CA LYS A 51 27.01 -19.72 6.30
C LYS A 51 26.89 -21.10 5.61
N GLY A 52 26.66 -21.15 4.29
CA GLY A 52 26.48 -22.39 3.52
C GLY A 52 25.24 -23.21 3.91
N ARG A 53 24.24 -22.59 4.55
CA ARG A 53 23.01 -23.24 5.00
C ARG A 53 21.97 -23.26 3.89
N PRO A 54 21.10 -24.28 3.84
CA PRO A 54 19.99 -24.31 2.90
C PRO A 54 19.04 -23.13 3.18
N ILE A 55 18.63 -22.48 2.10
CA ILE A 55 17.76 -21.30 2.10
C ILE A 55 16.46 -21.53 1.32
N HIS A 56 16.23 -22.74 0.83
CA HIS A 56 15.09 -23.08 -0.02
C HIS A 56 13.74 -22.75 0.63
N ASP A 57 13.63 -22.93 1.95
CA ASP A 57 12.43 -22.58 2.71
C ASP A 57 12.22 -21.06 2.80
N LEU A 58 13.32 -20.29 2.85
CA LEU A 58 13.26 -18.83 2.83
C LEU A 58 12.93 -18.30 1.43
N GLU A 59 13.43 -18.93 0.37
CA GLU A 59 13.08 -18.63 -1.02
C GLU A 59 11.58 -18.83 -1.28
N LYS A 60 11.01 -19.97 -0.83
CA LYS A 60 9.56 -20.21 -0.91
C LYS A 60 8.75 -19.15 -0.16
N ARG A 61 9.23 -18.72 1.01
CA ARG A 61 8.55 -17.71 1.81
C ARG A 61 8.64 -16.32 1.18
N LEU A 62 9.77 -16.00 0.54
CA LEU A 62 9.94 -14.78 -0.24
C LEU A 62 8.95 -14.74 -1.42
N ASP A 63 8.87 -15.81 -2.22
CA ASP A 63 7.93 -15.93 -3.34
C ASP A 63 6.46 -15.76 -2.89
N GLN A 64 6.12 -16.25 -1.69
CA GLN A 64 4.78 -16.10 -1.13
C GLN A 64 4.49 -14.64 -0.75
N LEU A 65 5.42 -13.97 -0.08
CA LEU A 65 5.26 -12.56 0.29
C LEU A 65 5.22 -11.63 -0.93
N GLU A 66 5.99 -11.93 -1.98
CA GLU A 66 5.96 -11.18 -3.24
C GLU A 66 4.60 -11.31 -3.94
N ARG A 67 3.99 -12.51 -3.93
CA ARG A 67 2.62 -12.70 -4.44
C ARG A 67 1.59 -11.93 -3.63
N GLU A 68 1.65 -12.01 -2.30
CA GLU A 68 0.73 -11.24 -1.44
C GLU A 68 0.86 -9.73 -1.67
N LYS A 69 2.08 -9.24 -1.86
CA LYS A 69 2.34 -7.84 -2.23
C LYS A 69 1.73 -7.50 -3.58
N HIS A 70 1.90 -8.35 -4.58
CA HIS A 70 1.34 -8.15 -5.92
C HIS A 70 -0.20 -8.11 -5.89
N ASP A 71 -0.85 -9.04 -5.19
CA ASP A 71 -2.30 -9.06 -5.02
C ASP A 71 -2.82 -7.79 -4.32
N LEU A 72 -2.09 -7.28 -3.34
CA LEU A 72 -2.46 -6.03 -2.66
C LEU A 72 -2.30 -4.81 -3.58
N VAL A 73 -1.28 -4.78 -4.43
CA VAL A 73 -1.10 -3.74 -5.45
C VAL A 73 -2.24 -3.78 -6.45
N GLU A 74 -2.59 -4.96 -6.98
CA GLU A 74 -3.68 -5.12 -7.94
C GLU A 74 -5.03 -4.68 -7.33
N ARG A 75 -5.29 -5.02 -6.06
CA ARG A 75 -6.48 -4.55 -5.34
C ARG A 75 -6.49 -3.03 -5.13
N LEU A 76 -5.33 -2.43 -4.85
CA LEU A 76 -5.19 -0.98 -4.75
C LEU A 76 -5.44 -0.28 -6.09
N GLU A 77 -4.89 -0.80 -7.18
CA GLU A 77 -5.09 -0.28 -8.53
C GLU A 77 -6.56 -0.39 -8.96
N ALA A 78 -7.22 -1.50 -8.64
CA ALA A 78 -8.66 -1.68 -8.86
C ALA A 78 -9.50 -0.67 -8.06
N LEU A 79 -9.11 -0.36 -6.83
CA LEU A 79 -9.78 0.66 -6.00
C LEU A 79 -9.54 2.10 -6.48
N TRP A 80 -8.46 2.35 -7.20
CA TRP A 80 -8.18 3.67 -7.81
C TRP A 80 -8.75 3.83 -9.22
N SER A 81 -9.01 2.73 -9.92
CA SER A 81 -9.57 2.73 -11.27
C SER A 81 -11.11 2.64 -11.31
N ALA A 82 -11.76 2.40 -10.16
CA ALA A 82 -13.21 2.35 -9.98
C ALA A 82 -13.77 3.66 -9.42
#